data_AF-A0A060CNK6-F1
#
_entry.id   AF-A0A060CNK6-F1
#
_cell.length_a   1.000
_cell.length_b   1.000
_cell.length_c   1.000
_cell.angle_alpha   90.00
_cell.angle_beta   90.00
_cell.angle_gamma   90.00
#
_symmetry.space_group_name_H-M   'P 1'
#
loop_
_entity.id
_entity.type
_entity.pdbx_description
1 polymer ?
#
loop_
_entity_poly.entity_id
_entity_poly.type
_entity_poly.pdbx_seq_one_letter_code
_entity_poly.pdbx_strand_id
1 'polypeptide(L)'
;LVMACYLWSATDLGWLGIDGGLGVVSKIGLAITIGCVAGIGINTAHELGHKKDGLERWLSKVALAQSFYGHFYIEHNRGHHVRVATPADPASARFGEALWAFLPRTVWGSLVSSWRLEKVRLERLGRRPWTIHNDVLNAWLMSVVLFGALVAVFGIGITPYLVIQAVFGFCLLEAVNYL
;
A
#
# COMPACT_ATOMS: atom_id res chain seq x y z
N LEU A 1 9.23 -6.33 -7.41
CA LEU A 1 8.20 -5.84 -8.35
C LEU A 1 8.65 -5.86 -9.81
N VAL A 2 9.74 -5.19 -10.20
CA VAL A 2 10.23 -5.15 -11.61
C VAL A 2 10.35 -6.54 -12.26
N MET A 3 11.00 -7.50 -11.59
CA MET A 3 11.11 -8.88 -12.09
C MET A 3 9.73 -9.53 -12.31
N ALA A 4 8.77 -9.29 -11.42
CA ALA A 4 7.42 -9.82 -11.59
C ALA A 4 6.71 -9.21 -12.79
N CYS A 5 6.88 -7.90 -13.02
CA CYS A 5 6.36 -7.23 -14.20
C CYS A 5 6.94 -7.83 -15.49
N TYR A 6 8.26 -8.06 -15.53
CA TYR A 6 8.90 -8.77 -16.63
C TYR A 6 8.27 -10.16 -16.86
N LEU A 7 8.12 -10.96 -15.81
CA LEU A 7 7.53 -12.31 -15.90
C LEU A 7 6.04 -12.29 -16.32
N TRP A 8 5.28 -11.25 -15.96
CA TRP A 8 3.89 -11.09 -16.40
C TRP A 8 3.77 -10.67 -17.87
N SER A 9 4.71 -9.88 -18.38
CA SER A 9 4.70 -9.38 -19.76
C SER A 9 5.43 -10.28 -20.75
N ALA A 10 6.35 -11.13 -20.29
CA ALA A 10 7.16 -11.98 -21.14
C ALA A 10 6.30 -12.99 -21.93
N THR A 11 6.55 -13.07 -23.23
CA THR A 11 5.95 -14.05 -24.14
C THR A 11 6.79 -15.31 -24.28
N ASP A 12 8.05 -15.27 -23.87
CA ASP A 12 8.99 -16.39 -23.87
C ASP A 12 9.81 -16.37 -22.59
N LEU A 13 9.76 -17.47 -21.86
CA LEU A 13 10.48 -17.75 -20.62
C LEU A 13 11.26 -19.06 -20.74
N GLY A 14 11.70 -19.42 -21.95
CA GLY A 14 12.49 -20.64 -22.18
C GLY A 14 13.77 -20.72 -21.34
N TRP A 15 14.35 -19.59 -20.94
CA TRP A 15 15.49 -19.54 -20.01
C TRP A 15 15.16 -20.03 -18.58
N LEU A 16 13.88 -20.01 -18.21
CA LEU A 16 13.34 -20.64 -16.98
C LEU A 16 12.87 -22.08 -17.22
N GLY A 17 13.03 -22.62 -18.44
CA GLY A 17 12.50 -23.93 -18.82
C GLY A 17 10.98 -23.95 -18.97
N ILE A 18 10.35 -22.79 -19.21
CA ILE A 18 8.91 -22.66 -19.41
C ILE A 18 8.65 -22.41 -20.90
N ASP A 19 7.83 -23.26 -21.53
CA ASP A 19 7.42 -23.06 -22.91
C ASP A 19 6.51 -21.82 -23.02
N GLY A 20 6.99 -20.78 -23.70
CA GLY A 20 6.27 -19.51 -23.86
C GLY A 20 6.24 -18.66 -22.59
N GLY A 21 5.19 -17.86 -22.42
CA GLY A 21 4.99 -17.00 -21.25
C GLY A 21 4.28 -17.69 -20.09
N LEU A 22 4.21 -17.04 -18.93
CA LEU A 22 3.45 -17.57 -17.80
C LEU A 22 1.96 -17.77 -18.14
N GLY A 23 1.40 -18.92 -17.77
CA GLY A 23 -0.05 -19.13 -17.76
C GLY A 23 -0.75 -18.24 -16.72
N VAL A 24 -2.05 -17.98 -16.90
CA VAL A 24 -2.82 -17.07 -16.04
C VAL A 24 -2.75 -17.45 -14.56
N VAL A 25 -2.85 -18.76 -14.25
CA VAL A 25 -2.74 -19.25 -12.87
C VAL A 25 -1.38 -18.90 -12.26
N SER A 26 -0.29 -19.12 -13.00
CA SER A 26 1.06 -18.74 -12.55
C SER A 26 1.22 -17.23 -12.38
N LYS A 27 0.61 -16.43 -13.26
CA LYS A 27 0.62 -14.95 -13.12
C LYS A 27 -0.11 -14.50 -11.85
N ILE A 28 -1.26 -15.09 -11.53
CA ILE A 28 -2.00 -14.81 -10.29
C ILE A 28 -1.21 -15.29 -9.07
N GLY A 29 -0.65 -16.50 -9.10
CA GLY A 29 0.21 -17.02 -8.02
C GLY A 29 1.42 -16.12 -7.76
N LEU A 30 2.05 -15.61 -8.82
CA LEU A 30 3.12 -14.63 -8.72
C LEU A 30 2.62 -13.29 -8.13
N ALA A 31 1.43 -12.81 -8.51
CA ALA A 31 0.83 -11.60 -7.93
C ALA A 31 0.58 -11.74 -6.43
N ILE A 32 0.05 -12.87 -5.99
CA ILE A 32 -0.13 -13.16 -4.56
C ILE A 32 1.22 -13.23 -3.85
N THR A 33 2.22 -13.90 -4.44
CA THR A 33 3.58 -14.00 -3.89
C THR A 33 4.21 -12.62 -3.70
N ILE A 34 4.11 -11.75 -4.70
CA ILE A 34 4.60 -10.37 -4.59
C ILE A 34 3.77 -9.56 -3.59
N GLY A 35 2.46 -9.82 -3.49
CA GLY A 35 1.60 -9.26 -2.45
C GLY A 35 2.08 -9.62 -1.04
N CYS A 36 2.48 -10.87 -0.79
CA CYS A 36 3.08 -11.27 0.49
C CYS A 36 4.36 -10.47 0.79
N VAL A 37 5.25 -10.33 -0.21
CA VAL A 37 6.48 -9.52 -0.07
C VAL A 37 6.14 -8.06 0.24
N ALA A 38 5.16 -7.49 -0.46
CA ALA A 38 4.69 -6.13 -0.20
C ALA A 38 4.14 -5.99 1.23
N GLY A 39 3.30 -6.92 1.66
CA GLY A 39 2.72 -6.94 3.02
C GLY A 39 3.78 -7.05 4.12
N ILE A 40 4.78 -7.92 3.96
CA ILE A 40 5.93 -7.99 4.88
C ILE A 40 6.71 -6.67 4.87
N GLY A 41 6.91 -6.07 3.69
CA GLY A 41 7.59 -4.78 3.55
C GLY A 41 6.89 -3.62 4.25
N ILE A 42 5.56 -3.71 4.47
CA ILE A 42 4.81 -2.71 5.24
C ILE A 42 5.29 -2.67 6.70
N ASN A 43 5.74 -3.78 7.28
CA ASN A 43 6.31 -3.77 8.64
C ASN A 43 7.58 -2.92 8.71
N THR A 44 8.46 -3.03 7.72
CA THR A 44 9.63 -2.15 7.62
C THR A 44 9.21 -0.69 7.43
N ALA A 45 8.19 -0.44 6.60
CA ALA A 45 7.66 0.91 6.41
C ALA A 45 7.09 1.49 7.71
N HIS A 46 6.42 0.67 8.52
CA HIS A 46 5.91 1.03 9.83
C HIS A 46 7.03 1.51 10.76
N GLU A 47 8.10 0.71 10.91
CA GLU A 47 9.22 1.06 11.77
C GLU A 47 9.94 2.34 11.31
N LEU A 48 10.16 2.48 10.00
CA LEU A 48 10.76 3.67 9.39
C LEU A 48 9.87 4.91 9.57
N GLY A 49 8.55 4.73 9.54
CA GLY A 49 7.58 5.81 9.67
C GLY A 49 7.61 6.47 11.05
N HIS A 50 7.90 5.70 12.10
CA HIS A 50 8.00 6.19 13.48
C HIS A 50 9.28 6.94 13.78
N LYS A 51 10.30 6.81 12.93
CA LYS A 51 11.57 7.50 13.15
C LYS A 51 11.41 9.01 13.07
N LYS A 52 12.39 9.73 13.63
CA LYS A 52 12.39 11.20 13.64
C LYS A 52 13.00 11.77 12.37
N ASP A 53 13.97 11.08 11.78
CA ASP A 53 14.72 11.58 10.64
C ASP A 53 13.89 11.58 9.35
N GLY A 54 14.07 12.64 8.56
CA GLY A 54 13.30 12.87 7.34
C GLY A 54 13.55 11.80 6.26
N LEU A 55 14.78 11.26 6.19
CA LEU A 55 15.13 10.21 5.24
C LEU A 55 14.39 8.90 5.54
N GLU A 56 14.36 8.46 6.79
CA GLU A 56 13.67 7.23 7.19
C GLU A 56 12.16 7.34 6.92
N ARG A 57 11.54 8.48 7.25
CA ARG A 57 10.14 8.75 6.92
C ARG A 57 9.87 8.78 5.42
N TRP A 58 10.81 9.26 4.63
CA TRP A 58 10.70 9.23 3.17
C TRP A 58 10.80 7.80 2.65
N LEU A 59 11.75 7.00 3.15
CA LEU A 59 11.90 5.59 2.83
C LEU A 59 10.66 4.76 3.24
N SER A 60 9.99 5.10 4.34
CA SER A 60 8.69 4.52 4.71
C SER A 60 7.66 4.68 3.58
N LYS A 61 7.51 5.89 3.04
CA LYS A 61 6.58 6.17 1.93
C LYS A 61 6.98 5.45 0.64
N VAL A 62 8.28 5.33 0.37
CA VAL A 62 8.79 4.54 -0.77
C VAL A 62 8.46 3.06 -0.61
N ALA A 63 8.64 2.50 0.59
CA ALA A 63 8.31 1.09 0.86
C ALA A 63 6.80 0.81 0.69
N LEU A 64 5.93 1.77 1.06
CA LEU A 64 4.48 1.71 0.87
C LEU A 64 4.03 1.90 -0.59
N ALA A 65 4.90 2.42 -1.46
CA ALA A 65 4.51 2.74 -2.84
C ALA A 65 4.08 1.50 -3.64
N GLN A 66 4.70 0.35 -3.37
CA GLN A 66 4.39 -0.90 -4.08
C GLN A 66 3.00 -1.47 -3.73
N SER A 67 2.49 -1.23 -2.52
CA SER A 67 1.16 -1.68 -2.08
C SER A 67 0.07 -0.64 -2.31
N PHE A 68 0.42 0.52 -2.87
CA PHE A 68 -0.48 1.66 -3.04
C PHE A 68 -1.15 2.10 -1.72
N TYR A 69 -0.53 1.80 -0.58
CA TYR A 69 -1.11 2.00 0.75
C TYR A 69 -0.46 3.17 1.51
N GLY A 70 -0.01 4.18 0.77
CA GLY A 70 0.77 5.31 1.33
C GLY A 70 0.07 6.13 2.42
N HIS A 71 -1.26 6.11 2.46
CA HIS A 71 -2.04 6.82 3.48
C HIS A 71 -1.90 6.22 4.88
N PHE A 72 -1.49 4.94 4.96
CA PHE A 72 -1.13 4.27 6.22
C PHE A 72 -0.08 5.03 7.02
N TYR A 73 0.91 5.65 6.35
CA TYR A 73 1.95 6.44 7.03
C TYR A 73 1.36 7.53 7.94
N ILE A 74 0.28 8.18 7.51
CA ILE A 74 -0.40 9.19 8.32
C ILE A 74 -1.38 8.55 9.28
N GLU A 75 -2.23 7.64 8.81
CA GLU A 75 -3.25 7.07 9.69
C GLU A 75 -2.63 6.34 10.85
N HIS A 76 -1.60 5.53 10.62
CA HIS A 76 -0.95 4.79 11.68
C HIS A 76 -0.36 5.73 12.73
N ASN A 77 0.55 6.61 12.30
CA ASN A 77 1.40 7.39 13.19
C ASN A 77 0.66 8.52 13.93
N ARG A 78 -0.44 9.03 13.37
CA ARG A 78 -1.18 10.17 13.94
C ARG A 78 -2.64 9.87 14.21
N GLY A 79 -3.14 8.72 13.77
CA GLY A 79 -4.50 8.28 13.93
C GLY A 79 -4.61 7.11 14.88
N HIS A 80 -4.26 5.92 14.41
CA HIS A 80 -4.38 4.65 15.10
C HIS A 80 -3.72 4.68 16.48
N HIS A 81 -2.44 5.04 16.61
CA HIS A 81 -1.77 5.08 17.92
C HIS A 81 -2.45 5.99 18.95
N VAL A 82 -3.16 7.03 18.49
CA VAL A 82 -3.88 7.97 19.37
C VAL A 82 -5.25 7.43 19.78
N ARG A 83 -5.87 6.59 18.94
CA ARG A 83 -7.26 6.14 19.08
C ARG A 83 -7.40 4.62 19.22
N VAL A 84 -6.31 3.88 19.31
CA VAL A 84 -6.28 2.42 19.33
C VAL A 84 -7.24 1.88 20.40
N ALA A 85 -7.97 0.82 20.05
CA ALA A 85 -9.03 0.21 20.85
C ALA A 85 -10.22 1.13 21.20
N THR A 86 -10.42 2.23 20.48
CA THR A 86 -11.61 3.09 20.61
C THR A 86 -12.53 2.99 19.38
N PRO A 87 -13.83 3.32 19.51
CA PRO A 87 -14.76 3.32 18.38
C PRO A 87 -14.36 4.26 17.22
N ALA A 88 -13.48 5.23 17.48
CA ALA A 88 -13.03 6.21 16.51
C ALA A 88 -11.79 5.76 15.71
N ASP A 89 -11.19 4.62 16.05
CA ASP A 89 -10.09 4.04 15.28
C ASP A 89 -10.62 3.07 14.21
N PRO A 90 -10.39 3.36 12.91
CA PRO A 90 -10.80 2.46 11.86
C PRO A 90 -10.01 1.14 11.86
N ALA A 91 -8.76 1.13 12.37
CA ALA A 91 -7.88 -0.03 12.34
C ALA A 91 -8.08 -0.99 13.52
N SER A 92 -8.84 -0.63 14.56
CA SER A 92 -9.19 -1.56 15.63
C SER A 92 -10.42 -2.38 15.26
N ALA A 93 -10.33 -3.71 15.37
CA ALA A 93 -11.49 -4.58 15.22
C ALA A 93 -12.50 -4.37 16.36
N ARG A 94 -13.79 -4.39 16.02
CA ARG A 94 -14.86 -4.33 17.03
C ARG A 94 -15.12 -5.74 17.58
N PHE A 95 -15.58 -5.82 18.83
CA PHE A 95 -15.96 -7.11 19.41
C PHE A 95 -17.03 -7.81 18.56
N GLY A 96 -16.75 -9.05 18.14
CA GLY A 96 -17.65 -9.84 17.29
C GLY A 96 -17.69 -9.41 15.81
N GLU A 97 -16.86 -8.47 15.37
CA GLU A 97 -16.78 -8.09 13.97
C GLU A 97 -16.09 -9.18 13.15
N ALA A 98 -16.75 -9.65 12.08
CA ALA A 98 -16.14 -10.57 11.14
C ALA A 98 -15.05 -9.86 10.31
N LEU A 99 -13.97 -10.56 9.96
CA LEU A 99 -12.89 -10.06 9.10
C LEU A 99 -13.42 -9.39 7.83
N TRP A 100 -14.44 -9.96 7.19
CA TRP A 100 -15.01 -9.45 5.95
C TRP A 100 -15.77 -8.12 6.11
N ALA A 101 -16.28 -7.83 7.32
CA ALA A 101 -16.85 -6.53 7.65
C ALA A 101 -15.77 -5.53 8.05
N PHE A 102 -14.73 -6.01 8.75
CA PHE A 102 -13.58 -5.22 9.17
C PHE A 102 -12.78 -4.67 7.98
N LEU A 103 -12.38 -5.51 7.02
CA LEU A 103 -11.50 -5.15 5.90
C LEU A 103 -11.92 -3.88 5.12
N PRO A 104 -13.15 -3.79 4.58
CA PRO A 104 -13.56 -2.57 3.88
C PRO A 104 -13.68 -1.36 4.82
N ARG A 105 -14.05 -1.58 6.10
CA ARG A 105 -14.18 -0.52 7.10
C ARG A 105 -12.83 0.08 7.47
N THR A 106 -11.82 -0.75 7.73
CA THR A 106 -10.48 -0.28 8.07
C THR A 106 -9.85 0.44 6.88
N VAL A 107 -9.89 -0.14 5.68
CA VAL A 107 -9.26 0.47 4.48
C VAL A 107 -9.88 1.84 4.17
N TRP A 108 -11.21 1.91 4.11
CA TRP A 108 -11.90 3.17 3.80
C TRP A 108 -11.80 4.17 4.95
N GLY A 109 -11.95 3.70 6.19
CA GLY A 109 -11.86 4.54 7.38
C GLY A 109 -10.48 5.16 7.54
N SER A 110 -9.42 4.39 7.33
CA SER A 110 -8.02 4.82 7.38
C SER A 110 -7.69 5.83 6.29
N LEU A 111 -8.21 5.62 5.08
CA LEU A 111 -8.14 6.58 3.98
C LEU A 111 -8.79 7.94 4.36
N VAL A 112 -10.02 7.92 4.87
CA VAL A 112 -10.75 9.14 5.23
C VAL A 112 -10.09 9.85 6.41
N SER A 113 -9.67 9.09 7.42
CA SER A 113 -9.05 9.63 8.63
C SER A 113 -7.68 10.26 8.34
N SER A 114 -6.81 9.58 7.58
CA SER A 114 -5.52 10.14 7.16
C SER A 114 -5.66 11.46 6.39
N TRP A 115 -6.62 11.54 5.45
CA TRP A 115 -6.90 12.78 4.74
C TRP A 115 -7.33 13.91 5.67
N ARG A 116 -8.24 13.61 6.62
CA ARG A 116 -8.71 14.58 7.61
C ARG A 116 -7.56 15.08 8.49
N LEU A 117 -6.69 14.18 8.96
CA LEU A 117 -5.53 14.52 9.78
C LEU A 117 -4.56 15.45 9.04
N GLU A 118 -4.26 15.16 7.78
CA GLU A 118 -3.40 16.02 6.96
C GLU A 118 -4.02 17.37 6.64
N LYS A 119 -5.33 17.39 6.34
CA LYS A 119 -6.06 18.64 6.13
C LYS A 119 -5.96 19.55 7.35
N VAL A 120 -6.23 19.03 8.55
CA VAL A 120 -6.12 19.79 9.81
C VAL A 120 -4.69 20.27 10.06
N ARG A 121 -3.67 19.44 9.79
CA ARG A 121 -2.26 19.85 9.92
C ARG A 121 -1.94 21.02 9.00
N LEU A 122 -2.35 20.95 7.73
CA LEU A 122 -2.04 21.98 6.75
C LEU A 122 -2.79 23.29 7.02
N GLU A 123 -4.05 23.21 7.46
CA GLU A 123 -4.83 24.39 7.89
C GLU A 123 -4.15 25.14 9.03
N ARG A 124 -3.61 24.41 10.04
CA ARG A 124 -2.83 25.02 11.13
C ARG A 124 -1.54 25.70 10.65
N LEU A 125 -1.03 25.29 9.49
CA LEU A 125 0.14 25.90 8.85
C LEU A 125 -0.23 26.99 7.83
N GLY A 126 -1.51 27.36 7.72
CA GLY A 126 -2.00 28.33 6.74
C GLY A 126 -1.92 27.84 5.29
N ARG A 127 -1.86 26.53 5.06
CA ARG A 127 -1.71 25.90 3.74
C ARG A 127 -2.99 25.19 3.31
N ARG A 128 -3.23 25.11 2.00
CA ARG A 128 -4.31 24.32 1.42
C ARG A 128 -3.96 22.82 1.43
N PRO A 129 -4.94 21.90 1.56
CA PRO A 129 -4.69 20.46 1.62
C PRO A 129 -4.18 19.86 0.31
N TRP A 130 -4.47 20.51 -0.83
CA TRP A 130 -4.03 20.09 -2.16
C TRP A 130 -2.64 20.64 -2.48
N THR A 131 -1.61 20.00 -1.93
CA THR A 131 -0.21 20.40 -2.10
C THR A 131 0.71 19.19 -1.98
N ILE A 132 1.89 19.23 -2.58
CA ILE A 132 2.89 18.16 -2.44
C ILE A 132 3.41 18.01 -1.00
N HIS A 133 3.19 19.03 -0.16
CA HIS A 133 3.48 18.98 1.27
C HIS A 133 2.45 18.17 2.08
N ASN A 134 1.35 17.74 1.46
CA ASN A 134 0.43 16.77 2.04
C ASN A 134 1.06 15.39 1.90
N ASP A 135 1.34 14.74 3.02
CA ASP A 135 2.05 13.46 3.05
C ASP A 135 1.22 12.33 2.41
N VAL A 136 -0.11 12.38 2.45
CA VAL A 136 -0.98 11.41 1.77
C VAL A 136 -0.84 11.55 0.26
N LEU A 137 -0.95 12.78 -0.27
CA LEU A 137 -0.79 13.03 -1.71
C LEU A 137 0.62 12.70 -2.19
N ASN A 138 1.63 13.03 -1.39
CA ASN A 138 3.02 12.72 -1.70
C ASN A 138 3.26 11.21 -1.80
N ALA A 139 2.75 10.41 -0.85
CA ALA A 139 2.89 8.97 -0.86
C ALA A 139 2.11 8.30 -2.02
N TRP A 140 0.92 8.81 -2.36
CA TRP A 140 0.20 8.33 -3.54
C TRP A 140 0.89 8.72 -4.84
N LEU A 141 1.47 9.91 -4.93
CA LEU A 141 2.23 10.31 -6.10
C LEU A 141 3.41 9.35 -6.33
N MET A 142 4.11 8.94 -5.27
CA MET A 142 5.15 7.91 -5.37
C MET A 142 4.62 6.59 -5.95
N SER A 143 3.42 6.17 -5.50
CA SER A 143 2.77 4.96 -6.00
C SER A 143 2.35 5.08 -7.46
N VAL A 144 1.76 6.22 -7.85
CA VAL A 144 1.38 6.55 -9.24
C VAL A 144 2.59 6.58 -10.16
N VAL A 145 3.70 7.20 -9.72
CA VAL A 145 4.95 7.23 -10.50
C VAL A 145 5.51 5.82 -10.67
N LEU A 146 5.57 5.03 -9.60
CA LEU A 146 6.04 3.64 -9.67
C LEU A 146 5.19 2.79 -10.62
N PHE A 147 3.86 2.80 -10.43
CA PHE A 147 2.94 2.00 -11.24
C PHE A 147 2.91 2.49 -12.69
N GLY A 148 2.90 3.81 -12.89
CA GLY A 148 2.95 4.43 -14.22
C GLY A 148 4.22 4.07 -14.97
N ALA A 149 5.38 4.09 -14.31
CA ALA A 149 6.64 3.68 -14.91
C ALA A 149 6.64 2.18 -15.28
N LEU A 150 6.13 1.31 -14.39
CA LEU A 150 6.03 -0.12 -14.67
C LEU A 150 5.08 -0.41 -15.85
N VAL A 151 3.92 0.24 -15.88
CA VAL A 151 2.96 0.10 -16.99
C VAL A 151 3.53 0.65 -18.30
N ALA A 152 4.28 1.76 -18.26
CA ALA A 152 4.92 2.32 -19.45
C ALA A 152 6.01 1.40 -20.03
N VAL A 153 6.75 0.69 -19.18
CA VAL A 153 7.84 -0.22 -19.59
C VAL A 153 7.33 -1.59 -20.00
N PHE A 154 6.40 -2.18 -19.25
CA PHE A 154 5.96 -3.58 -19.42
C PHE A 154 4.59 -3.72 -20.09
N GLY A 155 3.91 -2.59 -20.37
CA GLY A 155 2.61 -2.53 -21.05
C GLY A 155 1.40 -2.65 -20.11
N ILE A 156 0.24 -2.18 -20.56
CA ILE A 156 -1.01 -2.14 -19.78
C ILE A 156 -1.52 -3.51 -19.32
N GLY A 157 -1.07 -4.59 -19.97
CA GLY A 157 -1.44 -5.97 -19.61
C GLY A 157 -1.03 -6.39 -18.21
N ILE A 158 -0.06 -5.72 -17.57
CA ILE A 158 0.35 -6.04 -16.20
C ILE A 158 -0.54 -5.41 -15.12
N THR A 159 -1.38 -4.43 -15.46
CA THR A 159 -2.15 -3.64 -14.50
C THR A 159 -3.03 -4.49 -13.58
N PRO A 160 -3.77 -5.53 -14.05
CA PRO A 160 -4.54 -6.39 -13.16
C PRO A 160 -3.70 -7.05 -12.07
N TYR A 161 -2.48 -7.50 -12.40
CA TYR A 161 -1.59 -8.17 -11.45
C TYR A 161 -0.97 -7.17 -10.45
N LEU A 162 -0.69 -5.95 -10.89
CA LEU A 162 -0.29 -4.85 -9.99
C LEU A 162 -1.38 -4.50 -8.97
N VAL A 163 -2.65 -4.53 -9.38
CA VAL A 163 -3.79 -4.31 -8.47
C VAL A 163 -3.94 -5.49 -7.51
N ILE A 164 -3.90 -6.73 -8.01
CA ILE A 164 -4.02 -7.93 -7.17
C ILE A 164 -2.93 -7.94 -6.10
N GLN A 165 -1.67 -7.72 -6.46
CA GLN A 165 -0.58 -7.73 -5.48
C GLN A 165 -0.69 -6.58 -4.46
N ALA A 166 -1.16 -5.40 -4.88
CA ALA A 166 -1.31 -4.26 -3.98
C ALA A 166 -2.41 -4.51 -2.95
N VAL A 167 -3.57 -4.97 -3.43
CA VAL A 167 -4.73 -5.32 -2.58
C VAL A 167 -4.37 -6.44 -1.62
N PHE A 168 -3.77 -7.52 -2.12
CA PHE A 168 -3.34 -8.62 -1.26
C PHE A 168 -2.31 -8.17 -0.22
N GLY A 169 -1.36 -7.30 -0.61
CA GLY A 169 -0.32 -6.78 0.27
C GLY A 169 -0.86 -5.95 1.43
N PHE A 170 -1.74 -4.97 1.20
CA PHE A 170 -2.31 -4.21 2.31
C PHE A 170 -3.34 -5.02 3.10
N CYS A 171 -4.07 -5.96 2.48
CA CYS A 171 -4.96 -6.86 3.23
C CYS A 171 -4.20 -7.70 4.26
N LEU A 172 -2.93 -8.04 4.01
CA LEU A 172 -2.10 -8.75 4.99
C LEU A 172 -1.82 -7.88 6.23
N LEU A 173 -1.53 -6.58 6.05
CA LEU A 173 -1.43 -5.63 7.17
C LEU A 173 -2.76 -5.54 7.93
N GLU A 174 -3.87 -5.36 7.23
CA GLU A 174 -5.16 -5.22 7.88
C GLU A 174 -5.58 -6.49 8.61
N ALA A 175 -5.20 -7.67 8.12
CA ALA A 175 -5.39 -8.92 8.86
C ALA A 175 -4.60 -8.95 10.17
N VAL A 176 -3.45 -8.27 10.25
CA VAL A 176 -2.71 -8.08 11.51
C VAL A 176 -3.43 -7.07 12.42
N ASN A 177 -3.95 -5.96 11.87
CA ASN A 177 -4.75 -4.99 12.65
C ASN A 177 -6.04 -5.60 13.21
N TYR A 178 -6.56 -6.64 12.56
CA TYR A 178 -7.75 -7.36 13.00
C TYR A 178 -7.53 -8.19 14.27
N LEU A 179 -6.30 -8.65 14.51
CA LEU A 179 -5.90 -9.50 15.64
C LEU A 179 -5.53 -8.68 16.88
#